data_AF-A0A0B5HTG5-F1
#
_entry.id   AF-A0A0B5HTG5-F1
#
_cell.length_a   1.000
_cell.length_b   1.000
_cell.length_c   1.000
_cell.angle_alpha   90.00
_cell.angle_beta   90.00
_cell.angle_gamma   90.00
#
_symmetry.space_group_name_H-M   'P 1'
#
loop_
_entity.id
_entity.type
_entity.pdbx_description
1 polymer ?
#
loop_
_entity_poly.entity_id
_entity_poly.type
_entity_poly.pdbx_seq_one_letter_code
_entity_poly.pdbx_strand_id
1 'polypeptide(L)' 'MGLEIIKLRDVDYKTAKKELLGYYEKFSEAFPDEAANDLGLDLETVHKIVGELIKEKRLEVIE' A
#
# COMPACT_ATOMS: atom_id res chain seq x y z
N MET A 1 13.63 -11.19 -19.69
CA MET A 1 13.42 -10.19 -18.62
C MET A 1 12.53 -9.11 -19.20
N GLY A 2 11.28 -9.03 -18.75
CA GLY A 2 10.32 -8.05 -19.22
C GLY A 2 10.37 -6.79 -18.35
N LEU A 3 10.20 -5.62 -18.96
CA LEU A 3 9.96 -4.37 -18.25
C LEU A 3 8.45 -4.17 -18.16
N GLU A 4 7.91 -4.14 -16.95
CA GLU A 4 6.51 -3.75 -16.73
C GLU A 4 6.46 -2.26 -16.38
N ILE A 5 5.67 -1.50 -17.13
CA ILE A 5 5.48 -0.06 -16.90
C ILE A 5 4.12 0.12 -16.26
N ILE A 6 4.11 0.48 -14.99
CA ILE A 6 2.89 0.71 -14.21
C ILE A 6 2.63 2.21 -14.16
N LYS A 7 1.39 2.62 -14.42
CA LYS A 7 0.97 4.02 -14.28
C LYS A 7 0.53 4.28 -12.86
N LEU A 8 1.19 5.23 -12.20
CA LEU A 8 0.76 5.73 -10.91
C LEU A 8 -0.50 6.57 -11.06
N ARG A 9 -1.44 6.39 -10.13
CA ARG A 9 -2.67 7.16 -10.06
C ARG A 9 -2.42 8.41 -9.21
N ASP A 10 -2.95 9.54 -9.67
CA ASP A 10 -3.01 10.75 -8.85
C ASP A 10 -4.20 10.61 -7.89
N VAL A 11 -3.91 10.27 -6.63
CA VAL A 11 -4.90 10.10 -5.57
C VAL A 11 -4.47 10.84 -4.32
N ASP A 12 -5.42 11.44 -3.63
CA ASP A 12 -5.15 12.10 -2.36
C ASP A 12 -4.72 11.08 -1.29
N TYR A 13 -3.83 11.54 -0.39
CA TYR A 13 -3.26 10.72 0.69
C TYR A 13 -4.33 10.04 1.56
N LYS A 14 -5.45 10.72 1.87
CA LYS A 14 -6.52 10.14 2.67
C LYS A 14 -7.22 8.99 1.95
N THR A 15 -7.43 9.14 0.65
CA THR A 15 -8.01 8.09 -0.20
C THR A 15 -7.06 6.91 -0.29
N ALA A 16 -5.78 7.16 -0.58
CA ALA A 16 -4.75 6.12 -0.63
C ALA A 16 -4.66 5.34 0.68
N LYS A 17 -4.71 6.02 1.84
CA LYS A 17 -4.69 5.38 3.15
C LYS A 17 -5.88 4.47 3.40
N LYS A 18 -7.08 4.88 2.98
CA LYS A 18 -8.29 4.07 3.08
C LYS A 18 -8.24 2.85 2.15
N GLU A 19 -7.77 3.04 0.92
CA GLU A 19 -7.61 1.95 -0.05
C GLU A 19 -6.57 0.92 0.43
N LEU A 20 -5.42 1.37 0.92
CA LEU A 20 -4.37 0.50 1.48
C LEU A 20 -4.89 -0.31 2.68
N LEU A 21 -5.57 0.33 3.63
CA LEU A 21 -6.16 -0.40 4.75
C LEU A 21 -7.13 -1.47 4.26
N GLY A 22 -8.04 -1.12 3.33
CA GLY A 22 -8.98 -2.08 2.75
C GLY A 22 -8.31 -3.17 1.91
N TYR A 23 -7.13 -2.92 1.36
CA TYR A 23 -6.32 -3.92 0.67
C TYR A 23 -5.77 -4.94 1.66
N TYR A 24 -5.07 -4.50 2.71
CA TYR A 24 -4.55 -5.39 3.75
C TYR A 24 -5.64 -6.10 4.57
N GLU A 25 -6.83 -5.52 4.71
CA GLU A 25 -7.97 -6.22 5.33
C GLU A 25 -8.49 -7.38 4.46
N LYS A 26 -8.32 -7.29 3.12
CA LYS A 26 -8.71 -8.35 2.19
C LYS A 26 -7.61 -9.39 2.01
N PHE A 27 -6.36 -8.95 1.97
CA PHE A 27 -5.18 -9.77 1.81
C PHE A 27 -4.50 -9.88 3.17
N SER A 28 -4.80 -10.95 3.90
CA SER A 28 -4.34 -11.17 5.28
C SER A 28 -2.83 -10.99 5.47
N GLU A 29 -2.06 -11.22 4.40
CA GLU A 29 -0.61 -11.04 4.33
C GLU A 29 -0.29 -10.50 2.92
N ALA A 30 0.34 -9.33 2.84
CA ALA A 30 0.74 -8.74 1.56
C ALA A 30 1.98 -7.86 1.75
N PHE A 31 2.82 -7.78 0.71
CA PHE A 31 3.95 -6.87 0.73
C PHE A 31 3.56 -5.45 0.29
N PRO A 32 4.24 -4.40 0.81
CA PRO A 32 4.01 -3.02 0.39
C PRO A 32 4.19 -2.77 -1.11
N ASP A 33 5.11 -3.46 -1.77
CA ASP A 33 5.32 -3.34 -3.22
C ASP A 33 4.19 -3.94 -4.04
N GLU A 34 3.61 -5.06 -3.60
CA GLU A 34 2.41 -5.64 -4.22
C GLU A 34 1.24 -4.67 -4.12
N ALA A 35 0.99 -4.13 -2.92
CA ALA A 35 -0.07 -3.15 -2.70
C ALA A 35 0.16 -1.85 -3.53
N ALA A 36 1.41 -1.40 -3.66
CA ALA A 36 1.76 -0.26 -4.50
C ALA A 36 1.47 -0.55 -5.98
N ASN A 37 1.80 -1.75 -6.48
CA ASN A 37 1.53 -2.13 -7.85
C ASN A 37 0.02 -2.25 -8.14
N ASP A 38 -0.70 -3.04 -7.34
CA ASP A 38 -2.13 -3.31 -7.53
C ASP A 38 -2.98 -2.05 -7.41
N LEU A 39 -2.64 -1.18 -6.46
CA LEU A 39 -3.32 0.10 -6.27
C LEU A 39 -2.73 1.21 -7.16
N GLY A 40 -1.70 0.96 -7.96
CA GLY A 40 -1.02 1.98 -8.75
C GLY A 40 -0.60 3.19 -7.90
N LEU A 41 -0.09 2.95 -6.70
CA LEU A 41 0.36 3.96 -5.75
C LEU A 41 1.88 4.08 -5.79
N ASP A 42 2.36 5.28 -5.48
CA ASP A 42 3.79 5.49 -5.25
C ASP A 42 4.26 4.69 -4.03
N LEU A 43 5.38 3.96 -4.20
CA LEU A 43 5.91 3.06 -3.17
C LEU A 43 6.31 3.81 -1.90
N GLU A 44 6.90 5.00 -2.01
CA GLU A 44 7.26 5.81 -0.85
C GLU A 44 6.01 6.21 -0.04
N THR A 45 4.94 6.56 -0.74
CA THR A 45 3.64 6.89 -0.14
C THR A 45 3.05 5.67 0.57
N VAL A 46 3.11 4.49 -0.04
CA VAL A 46 2.66 3.24 0.58
C VAL A 46 3.44 2.96 1.87
N HIS A 47 4.77 3.03 1.85
CA HIS A 47 5.58 2.82 3.06
C HIS A 47 5.24 3.80 4.19
N LYS A 48 5.01 5.08 3.87
CA LYS A 48 4.58 6.09 4.86
C LYS A 48 3.25 5.70 5.49
N ILE A 49 2.26 5.37 4.67
CA ILE A 49 0.91 4.99 5.10
C ILE A 49 0.95 3.72 5.96
N VAL A 50 1.64 2.67 5.51
CA VAL A 50 1.80 1.41 6.25
C VAL A 50 2.44 1.68 7.60
N GLY A 51 3.51 2.48 7.64
CA GLY A 51 4.16 2.88 8.90
C GLY A 51 3.22 3.63 9.85
N GLU A 52 2.33 4.49 9.34
CA GLU A 52 1.29 5.11 10.16
C GLU A 52 0.26 4.10 10.67
N LEU A 53 -0.24 3.22 9.81
CA LEU A 53 -1.24 2.21 10.17
C LEU A 53 -0.70 1.24 11.24
N ILE A 54 0.58 0.89 11.19
CA ILE A 54 1.25 0.10 12.23
C ILE A 54 1.31 0.88 13.55
N LYS A 55 1.68 2.17 13.52
CA LYS A 55 1.66 3.03 14.72
C LYS A 55 0.26 3.19 15.32
N GLU A 56 -0.76 3.21 14.46
CA GLU A 56 -2.18 3.24 14.84
C GLU A 56 -2.72 1.87 15.29
N LYS A 57 -1.89 0.82 15.31
CA LYS A 57 -2.27 -0.58 15.62
C LYS A 57 -3.39 -1.11 14.71
N ARG A 58 -3.42 -0.64 13.46
CA ARG A 58 -4.33 -1.12 12.41
C ARG A 58 -3.72 -2.23 11.56
N LEU A 59 -2.39 -2.29 11.50
CA LEU A 59 -1.61 -3.33 10.83
C LEU A 59 -0.48 -3.80 11.75
N GLU A 60 0.05 -4.99 11.46
CA GLU A 60 1.23 -5.56 12.11
C GLU A 60 2.24 -6.01 11.06
N VAL A 61 3.53 -5.95 11.40
CA VAL A 61 4.59 -6.50 10.55
C VAL A 61 4.74 -7.97 10.90
N ILE A 62 4.58 -8.81 9.91
CA ILE A 62 4.91 -10.23 9.96
C ILE A 62 6.37 -10.41 9.51
N GLU A 63 7.17 -11.10 10.32
CA GLU A 63 8.60 -11.42 10.07
C GLU A 63 8.78 -12.81 9.44
#